data_AF-A0A7C8VDT5-F1
#
_entry.id   AF-A0A7C8VDT5-F1
#
_cell.length_a   1.000
_cell.length_b   1.000
_cell.length_c   1.000
_cell.angle_alpha   90.00
_cell.angle_beta   90.00
_cell.angle_gamma   90.00
#
_symmetry.space_group_name_H-M   'P 1'
#
loop_
_entity.id
_entity.type
_entity.pdbx_description
1 polymer ?
#
loop_
_entity_poly.entity_id
_entity_poly.type
_entity_poly.pdbx_seq_one_letter_code
_entity_poly.pdbx_strand_id
1 'polypeptide(L)'
;MHMLAAARGTGRLVNSSSRRCRIEVRSLQADRMDADGRQLLRLTSSATHSRSLSTAAVAPRRPSTAPTTISTNTSATSYNTSSSSASARLSQLNNHIPNKVSNISTALKYSTTATTTPDKMSAQAEHPTVLIPGPIEFDDAVLQAMSTPSESHVGMPFVHVFGDTLTQLRQLFITSSPDSQPLILSGSGTLGWDVVASNIIEPGDEVLVLHTGYFGDSFSDCLATYGAKPTQLGAPIGSRPSPQEIENALKGKKYKAVTITHTDTSTGVLSDPKEVAEVVKRVSPETLVIVDGVCSVGCEEIRFDEWGLDVVLTASQKAVGVPAGLSIMMLSGRAIETYKSRKVPPGSYYASLKNWLPSMSFKSRIFTREILIGI
;
A
#
# COMPACT_ATOMS: atom_id res chain seq x y z
N MET A 1 20.10 -28.72 13.71
CA MET A 1 20.39 -30.17 13.67
C MET A 1 19.09 -30.89 13.38
N HIS A 2 19.07 -31.71 12.33
CA HIS A 2 17.90 -32.26 11.63
C HIS A 2 16.90 -33.04 12.49
N MET A 3 15.61 -32.92 12.15
CA MET A 3 14.73 -34.10 12.02
C MET A 3 13.58 -33.80 11.03
N LEU A 4 13.73 -34.29 9.80
CA LEU A 4 12.63 -34.51 8.85
C LEU A 4 11.93 -35.81 9.25
N ALA A 5 10.62 -35.78 9.43
CA ALA A 5 9.78 -36.99 9.44
C ALA A 5 8.85 -36.96 8.22
N ALA A 6 9.08 -37.89 7.31
CA ALA A 6 8.27 -38.12 6.13
C ALA A 6 6.99 -38.88 6.49
N ALA A 7 5.82 -38.34 6.14
CA ALA A 7 4.56 -39.08 6.12
C ALA A 7 4.09 -39.22 4.67
N ARG A 8 4.15 -40.46 4.17
CA ARG A 8 3.55 -40.87 2.89
C ARG A 8 2.05 -41.06 3.12
N GLY A 9 1.23 -40.26 2.44
CA GLY A 9 -0.22 -40.43 2.37
C GLY A 9 -0.69 -40.43 0.93
N THR A 10 -1.13 -41.58 0.44
CA THR A 10 -1.80 -41.75 -0.86
C THR A 10 -3.20 -41.16 -0.80
N GLY A 11 -3.44 -40.05 -1.50
CA GLY A 11 -4.75 -39.38 -1.59
C GLY A 11 -5.09 -39.04 -3.04
N ARG A 12 -6.27 -39.49 -3.49
CA ARG A 12 -6.82 -39.33 -4.84
C ARG A 12 -6.87 -37.87 -5.31
N LEU A 13 -6.47 -37.64 -6.55
CA LEU A 13 -6.80 -36.45 -7.35
C LEU A 13 -8.32 -36.35 -7.52
N VAL A 14 -8.92 -35.29 -6.96
CA VAL A 14 -10.26 -34.84 -7.32
C VAL A 14 -10.10 -33.58 -8.17
N ASN A 15 -10.54 -33.70 -9.42
CA ASN A 15 -10.50 -32.67 -10.44
C ASN A 15 -11.57 -31.61 -10.11
N SER A 16 -11.18 -30.42 -9.66
CA SER A 16 -12.10 -29.28 -9.52
C SER A 16 -11.78 -28.23 -10.58
N SER A 17 -12.75 -28.07 -11.48
CA SER A 17 -12.80 -27.13 -12.58
C SER A 17 -12.52 -25.69 -12.15
N SER A 18 -11.47 -25.11 -12.73
CA SER A 18 -11.12 -23.70 -12.69
C SER A 18 -12.28 -22.80 -13.15
N ARG A 19 -12.86 -22.01 -12.24
CA ARG A 19 -13.72 -20.88 -12.59
C ARG A 19 -12.85 -19.63 -12.75
N ARG A 20 -12.68 -19.17 -13.99
CA ARG A 20 -12.14 -17.84 -14.30
C ARG A 20 -13.14 -16.79 -13.79
N CYS A 21 -12.74 -15.98 -12.83
CA CYS A 21 -13.49 -14.78 -12.47
C CYS A 21 -13.20 -13.69 -13.52
N ARG A 22 -14.22 -13.28 -14.26
CA ARG A 22 -14.17 -12.19 -15.25
C ARG A 22 -14.67 -10.95 -14.53
N ILE A 23 -13.79 -9.98 -14.27
CA ILE A 23 -14.19 -8.67 -13.72
C ILE A 23 -14.83 -7.89 -14.86
N GLU A 24 -16.17 -7.72 -14.81
CA GLU A 24 -16.87 -6.73 -15.64
C GLU A 24 -16.71 -5.35 -15.00
N VAL A 25 -15.97 -4.47 -15.66
CA VAL A 25 -15.95 -3.04 -15.36
C VAL A 25 -17.24 -2.44 -15.92
N ARG A 26 -18.21 -2.17 -15.05
CA ARG A 26 -19.35 -1.30 -15.41
C ARG A 26 -18.92 0.16 -15.27
N SER A 27 -18.86 0.87 -16.39
CA SER A 27 -18.73 2.32 -16.46
C SER A 27 -19.92 2.99 -15.78
N LEU A 28 -19.70 3.72 -14.69
CA LEU A 28 -20.67 4.67 -14.15
C LEU A 28 -20.55 5.98 -14.93
N GLN A 29 -21.61 6.33 -15.65
CA GLN A 29 -21.77 7.59 -16.37
C GLN A 29 -21.84 8.78 -15.40
N ALA A 30 -21.16 9.86 -15.80
CA ALA A 30 -21.06 11.13 -15.10
C ALA A 30 -22.41 11.87 -14.99
N ASP A 31 -22.56 12.60 -13.88
CA ASP A 31 -23.68 13.50 -13.60
C ASP A 31 -23.81 14.64 -14.62
N ARG A 32 -25.07 15.05 -14.84
CA ARG A 32 -25.52 16.03 -15.83
C ARG A 32 -24.98 17.45 -15.53
N MET A 33 -24.42 18.09 -16.55
CA MET A 33 -24.20 19.54 -16.64
C MET A 33 -25.44 20.24 -17.23
N ASP A 34 -25.72 21.46 -16.79
CA ASP A 34 -26.65 22.39 -17.42
C ASP A 34 -26.00 23.16 -18.58
N ALA A 35 -26.84 23.71 -19.48
CA ALA A 35 -26.49 24.09 -20.85
C ALA A 35 -25.47 25.24 -21.01
N ASP A 36 -24.96 25.83 -19.92
CA ASP A 36 -23.96 26.91 -19.94
C ASP A 36 -22.70 26.63 -19.08
N GLY A 37 -22.53 25.40 -18.57
CA GLY A 37 -21.24 24.91 -18.07
C GLY A 37 -20.61 25.67 -16.89
N ARG A 38 -21.39 26.09 -15.87
CA ARG A 38 -20.85 26.70 -14.63
C ARG A 38 -21.34 26.01 -13.36
N GLN A 39 -20.42 25.73 -12.45
CA GLN A 39 -20.69 25.09 -11.15
C GLN A 39 -21.34 26.08 -10.16
N LEU A 40 -22.50 25.73 -9.60
CA LEU A 40 -23.23 26.50 -8.60
C LEU A 40 -22.67 26.26 -7.18
N LEU A 41 -21.89 27.22 -6.67
CA LEU A 41 -21.53 27.33 -5.25
C LEU A 41 -22.68 28.00 -4.47
N ARG A 42 -23.32 27.28 -3.54
CA ARG A 42 -24.17 27.90 -2.52
C ARG A 42 -23.41 28.01 -1.19
N LEU A 43 -22.99 29.23 -0.89
CA LEU A 43 -22.62 29.67 0.45
C LEU A 43 -23.89 30.06 1.21
N THR A 44 -24.07 29.54 2.42
CA THR A 44 -24.98 30.13 3.42
C THR A 44 -24.16 30.49 4.65
N SER A 45 -24.13 31.78 4.95
CA SER A 45 -23.53 32.36 6.16
C SER A 45 -24.55 32.42 7.29
N SER A 46 -24.08 32.27 8.52
CA SER A 46 -24.58 33.05 9.65
C SER A 46 -23.43 33.29 10.62
N ALA A 47 -23.25 34.55 10.98
CA ALA A 47 -22.25 35.03 11.93
C ALA A 47 -22.98 35.67 13.12
N THR A 48 -22.49 35.45 14.33
CA THR A 48 -22.63 36.37 15.46
C THR A 48 -21.30 36.45 16.22
N HIS A 49 -20.90 37.69 16.47
CA HIS A 49 -19.65 38.14 17.10
C HIS A 49 -19.67 38.01 18.63
N SER A 50 -18.49 37.83 19.24
CA SER A 50 -18.01 38.73 20.31
C SER A 50 -16.47 38.73 20.38
N ARG A 51 -15.90 39.92 20.55
CA ARG A 51 -14.47 40.24 20.61
C ARG A 51 -13.93 40.16 22.04
N SER A 52 -12.65 39.82 22.19
CA SER A 52 -11.76 40.53 23.11
C SER A 52 -10.34 40.60 22.56
N LEU A 53 -9.81 41.83 22.47
CA LEU A 53 -8.45 42.17 22.07
C LEU A 53 -7.47 41.93 23.22
N SER A 54 -6.26 41.46 22.90
CA SER A 54 -5.06 41.77 23.68
C SER A 54 -3.86 41.87 22.76
N THR A 55 -3.19 43.01 22.87
CA THR A 55 -2.04 43.50 22.10
C THR A 55 -0.73 43.14 22.78
N ALA A 56 0.25 42.67 22.01
CA ALA A 56 1.70 42.85 22.21
C ALA A 56 2.45 42.17 21.05
N ALA A 57 3.65 42.53 20.60
CA ALA A 57 4.45 43.75 20.61
C ALA A 57 5.56 43.45 19.58
N VAL A 58 5.76 44.32 18.59
CA VAL A 58 6.83 44.22 17.59
C VAL A 58 7.96 45.19 17.96
N ALA A 59 9.21 44.70 17.98
CA ALA A 59 10.45 45.49 17.86
C ALA A 59 11.66 44.57 17.61
N PRO A 60 12.84 45.04 17.17
CA PRO A 60 13.10 45.56 15.82
C PRO A 60 14.31 44.87 15.13
N ARG A 61 14.41 45.04 13.80
CA ARG A 61 15.62 44.75 13.00
C ARG A 61 16.70 45.82 13.20
N ARG A 62 17.98 45.43 13.09
CA ARG A 62 19.10 46.32 12.71
C ARG A 62 20.00 45.66 11.64
N PRO A 63 20.74 46.44 10.81
CA PRO A 63 21.19 46.04 9.48
C PRO A 63 22.73 45.88 9.35
N SER A 64 23.17 45.77 8.08
CA SER A 64 24.54 45.80 7.52
C SER A 64 25.11 44.40 7.24
N THR A 65 25.80 44.09 6.13
CA THR A 65 26.53 44.88 5.11
C THR A 65 26.68 44.02 3.83
N ALA A 66 26.66 44.65 2.65
CA ALA A 66 27.23 44.09 1.42
C ALA A 66 28.73 44.42 1.36
N PRO A 67 29.54 43.69 0.57
CA PRO A 67 30.12 44.37 -0.60
C PRO A 67 30.37 43.49 -1.85
N THR A 68 30.23 44.17 -2.99
CA THR A 68 31.06 44.14 -4.21
C THR A 68 30.91 43.04 -5.28
N THR A 69 30.37 43.53 -6.39
CA THR A 69 30.51 43.17 -7.81
C THR A 69 31.92 42.77 -8.26
N ILE A 70 32.01 41.68 -9.04
CA ILE A 70 33.03 41.51 -10.09
C ILE A 70 32.32 41.24 -11.41
N SER A 71 32.64 42.08 -12.39
CA SER A 71 32.26 41.97 -13.79
C SER A 71 33.33 41.20 -14.55
N THR A 72 32.95 40.28 -15.43
CA THR A 72 33.69 40.05 -16.68
C THR A 72 32.72 39.73 -17.81
N ASN A 73 32.79 40.56 -18.85
CA ASN A 73 32.17 40.46 -20.16
C ASN A 73 32.76 39.33 -21.01
N THR A 74 32.14 39.13 -22.19
CA THR A 74 32.53 38.41 -23.42
C THR A 74 31.94 37.00 -23.55
N SER A 75 31.30 36.57 -24.65
CA SER A 75 30.91 37.17 -25.92
C SER A 75 29.80 36.32 -26.56
N ALA A 76 28.97 36.95 -27.37
CA ALA A 76 27.87 36.35 -28.11
C ALA A 76 28.31 35.37 -29.20
N THR A 77 27.46 34.38 -29.50
CA THR A 77 27.33 33.83 -30.86
C THR A 77 25.86 33.53 -31.11
N SER A 78 25.28 34.34 -32.00
CA SER A 78 23.93 34.19 -32.54
C SER A 78 23.95 33.28 -33.76
N TYR A 79 23.05 32.31 -33.83
CA TYR A 79 22.60 31.72 -35.09
C TYR A 79 21.09 31.89 -35.20
N ASN A 80 20.67 32.50 -36.29
CA ASN A 80 19.30 32.70 -36.72
C ASN A 80 19.10 31.93 -38.04
N THR A 81 17.83 31.81 -38.46
CA THR A 81 17.28 31.17 -39.68
C THR A 81 16.94 29.69 -39.52
N SER A 82 15.79 29.17 -39.97
CA SER A 82 14.60 29.76 -40.58
C SER A 82 13.51 28.69 -40.66
N SER A 83 12.27 29.09 -40.42
CA SER A 83 11.03 28.36 -40.69
C SER A 83 10.80 28.14 -42.20
N SER A 84 10.36 26.95 -42.62
CA SER A 84 9.48 26.82 -43.80
C SER A 84 8.66 25.51 -43.79
N SER A 85 7.37 25.70 -43.50
CA SER A 85 6.16 25.07 -44.06
C SER A 85 6.19 23.64 -44.63
N ALA A 86 5.44 22.79 -43.93
CA ALA A 86 4.71 21.66 -44.51
C ALA A 86 3.63 22.16 -45.49
N SER A 87 3.67 21.67 -46.73
CA SER A 87 2.53 21.40 -47.64
C SER A 87 3.00 21.44 -49.09
N ALA A 88 3.26 20.27 -49.68
CA ALA A 88 3.19 20.11 -51.14
C ALA A 88 3.05 18.63 -51.53
N ARG A 89 1.84 18.30 -51.99
CA ARG A 89 1.54 17.36 -53.10
C ARG A 89 1.49 15.85 -52.79
N LEU A 90 0.43 15.50 -52.07
CA LEU A 90 -0.51 14.45 -52.50
C LEU A 90 -1.03 14.78 -53.91
N SER A 91 -0.55 14.11 -54.97
CA SER A 91 -1.27 13.95 -56.24
C SER A 91 -0.42 13.20 -57.28
N GLN A 92 -0.30 11.87 -57.21
CA GLN A 92 -0.10 11.02 -58.39
C GLN A 92 -0.73 9.65 -58.14
N LEU A 93 -2.04 9.59 -58.35
CA LEU A 93 -2.83 8.37 -58.43
C LEU A 93 -3.14 8.10 -59.91
N ASN A 94 -3.15 6.81 -60.23
CA ASN A 94 -3.83 6.16 -61.35
C ASN A 94 -3.42 6.55 -62.77
N ASN A 95 -2.66 5.65 -63.41
CA ASN A 95 -3.02 5.13 -64.73
C ASN A 95 -2.18 3.87 -65.02
N HIS A 96 -2.81 2.70 -64.95
CA HIS A 96 -2.70 1.57 -65.91
C HIS A 96 -3.14 0.25 -65.26
N ILE A 97 -4.36 -0.16 -65.57
CA ILE A 97 -4.82 -1.54 -65.47
C ILE A 97 -4.90 -2.09 -66.88
N PRO A 98 -4.24 -3.22 -67.19
CA PRO A 98 -4.77 -4.17 -68.15
C PRO A 98 -5.12 -5.48 -67.45
N ASN A 99 -6.38 -5.88 -67.67
CA ASN A 99 -6.88 -7.22 -67.39
C ASN A 99 -6.01 -8.29 -68.06
N LYS A 100 -5.40 -9.18 -67.27
CA LYS A 100 -5.08 -10.53 -67.75
C LYS A 100 -4.98 -11.51 -66.58
N VAL A 101 -6.06 -12.24 -66.37
CA VAL A 101 -6.08 -13.46 -65.56
C VAL A 101 -5.52 -14.58 -66.41
N SER A 102 -4.35 -15.10 -66.07
CA SER A 102 -3.91 -16.43 -66.49
C SER A 102 -2.76 -16.95 -65.63
N ASN A 103 -3.08 -17.96 -64.82
CA ASN A 103 -2.24 -19.08 -64.38
C ASN A 103 -0.73 -18.85 -64.23
N ILE A 104 -0.27 -18.71 -62.98
CA ILE A 104 1.02 -19.24 -62.55
C ILE A 104 0.80 -20.00 -61.25
N SER A 105 0.67 -21.33 -61.38
CA SER A 105 0.84 -22.30 -60.30
C SER A 105 2.28 -22.19 -59.79
N THR A 106 2.49 -21.41 -58.74
CA THR A 106 3.74 -21.41 -57.98
C THR A 106 3.49 -22.15 -56.69
N ALA A 107 4.16 -23.29 -56.52
CA ALA A 107 4.17 -24.04 -55.28
C ALA A 107 4.63 -23.13 -54.14
N LEU A 108 3.67 -22.70 -53.31
CA LEU A 108 3.96 -22.18 -51.98
C LEU A 108 4.54 -23.35 -51.18
N LYS A 109 5.87 -23.42 -51.16
CA LYS A 109 6.57 -24.10 -50.07
C LYS A 109 6.05 -23.46 -48.80
N TYR A 110 5.21 -24.18 -48.05
CA TYR A 110 4.96 -23.90 -46.66
C TYR A 110 6.32 -23.96 -45.97
N SER A 111 6.97 -22.81 -45.88
CA SER A 111 7.98 -22.60 -44.85
C SER A 111 7.22 -22.79 -43.56
N THR A 112 7.44 -23.96 -42.95
CA THR A 112 7.04 -24.23 -41.58
C THR A 112 7.87 -23.27 -40.75
N THR A 113 7.37 -22.04 -40.59
CA THR A 113 7.91 -21.10 -39.62
C THR A 113 7.92 -21.84 -38.30
N ALA A 114 9.15 -22.01 -37.80
CA ALA A 114 9.44 -22.69 -36.56
C ALA A 114 8.42 -22.27 -35.50
N THR A 115 7.85 -23.29 -34.86
CA THR A 115 7.07 -23.19 -33.64
C THR A 115 7.76 -22.19 -32.72
N THR A 116 7.17 -21.00 -32.58
CA THR A 116 7.60 -20.03 -31.57
C THR A 116 7.55 -20.76 -30.24
N THR A 117 8.73 -21.03 -29.67
CA THR A 117 8.89 -21.34 -28.25
C THR A 117 7.96 -20.42 -27.47
N PRO A 118 7.16 -20.93 -26.52
CA PRO A 118 6.28 -20.07 -25.74
C PRO A 118 7.12 -18.93 -25.18
N ASP A 119 6.65 -17.69 -25.38
CA ASP A 119 7.30 -16.48 -24.88
C ASP A 119 7.73 -16.73 -23.44
N LYS A 120 9.03 -16.59 -23.16
CA LYS A 120 9.55 -16.74 -21.80
C LYS A 120 8.78 -15.77 -20.90
N MET A 121 8.11 -16.30 -19.87
CA MET A 121 7.34 -15.52 -18.90
C MET A 121 8.22 -14.60 -18.03
N SER A 122 9.54 -14.81 -18.03
CA SER A 122 10.53 -13.96 -17.38
C SER A 122 11.86 -13.94 -18.14
N ALA A 123 12.54 -12.80 -18.13
CA ALA A 123 13.85 -12.50 -18.66
C ALA A 123 14.99 -12.78 -17.65
N GLN A 124 14.67 -13.23 -16.45
CA GLN A 124 15.66 -13.59 -15.42
C GLN A 124 16.54 -14.76 -15.89
N ALA A 125 17.80 -14.78 -15.40
CA ALA A 125 18.71 -15.89 -15.63
C ALA A 125 18.16 -17.17 -14.98
N GLU A 126 18.56 -18.36 -15.46
CA GLU A 126 18.13 -19.62 -14.84
C GLU A 126 18.63 -19.74 -13.39
N HIS A 127 17.71 -20.01 -12.46
CA HIS A 127 17.99 -20.20 -11.04
C HIS A 127 16.91 -21.11 -10.41
N PRO A 128 17.16 -21.69 -9.21
CA PRO A 128 16.14 -22.45 -8.49
C PRO A 128 14.95 -21.56 -8.09
N THR A 129 13.73 -21.97 -8.42
CA THR A 129 12.52 -21.26 -8.02
C THR A 129 12.34 -21.25 -6.50
N VAL A 130 12.12 -20.07 -5.94
CA VAL A 130 11.88 -19.87 -4.51
C VAL A 130 10.42 -20.19 -4.15
N LEU A 131 10.21 -21.30 -3.43
CA LEU A 131 8.89 -21.79 -2.98
C LEU A 131 8.78 -21.88 -1.44
N ILE A 132 9.47 -20.98 -0.73
CA ILE A 132 9.33 -20.83 0.72
C ILE A 132 8.21 -19.82 1.04
N PRO A 133 7.73 -19.73 2.30
CA PRO A 133 6.68 -18.77 2.66
C PRO A 133 7.03 -17.29 2.44
N GLY A 134 8.29 -16.96 2.21
CA GLY A 134 8.79 -15.62 1.85
C GLY A 134 10.29 -15.49 2.12
N PRO A 135 11.05 -14.67 1.35
CA PRO A 135 10.59 -13.85 0.23
C PRO A 135 10.14 -14.70 -0.98
N ILE A 136 9.57 -14.03 -1.99
CA ILE A 136 9.07 -14.65 -3.22
C ILE A 136 9.89 -14.22 -4.45
N GLU A 137 9.65 -14.85 -5.59
CA GLU A 137 10.13 -14.38 -6.89
C GLU A 137 9.49 -13.05 -7.28
N PHE A 138 10.24 -12.22 -8.01
CA PHE A 138 9.78 -10.90 -8.43
C PHE A 138 9.46 -10.88 -9.92
N ASP A 139 8.49 -10.05 -10.29
CA ASP A 139 8.21 -9.75 -11.68
C ASP A 139 9.38 -8.96 -12.30
N ASP A 140 9.67 -9.18 -13.59
CA ASP A 140 10.75 -8.48 -14.30
C ASP A 140 10.56 -6.96 -14.27
N ALA A 141 9.31 -6.47 -14.32
CA ALA A 141 9.01 -5.04 -14.24
C ALA A 141 9.43 -4.46 -12.88
N VAL A 142 9.31 -5.23 -11.79
CA VAL A 142 9.75 -4.82 -10.45
C VAL A 142 11.27 -4.76 -10.39
N LEU A 143 11.96 -5.78 -10.91
CA LEU A 143 13.42 -5.81 -10.96
C LEU A 143 13.96 -4.67 -11.83
N GLN A 144 13.32 -4.38 -12.95
CA GLN A 144 13.68 -3.26 -13.82
C GLN A 144 13.47 -1.92 -13.09
N ALA A 145 12.34 -1.75 -12.39
CA ALA A 145 12.09 -0.53 -11.61
C ALA A 145 13.17 -0.31 -10.53
N MET A 146 13.63 -1.36 -9.87
CA MET A 146 14.73 -1.26 -8.89
C MET A 146 16.09 -0.87 -9.50
N SER A 147 16.28 -1.06 -10.80
CA SER A 147 17.51 -0.64 -11.48
C SER A 147 17.57 0.86 -11.78
N THR A 148 16.52 1.61 -11.44
CA THR A 148 16.45 3.06 -11.64
C THR A 148 17.50 3.77 -10.76
N PRO A 149 18.29 4.73 -11.29
CA PRO A 149 19.24 5.50 -10.50
C PRO A 149 18.56 6.24 -9.34
N SER A 150 19.31 6.47 -8.25
CA SER A 150 18.79 7.17 -7.08
C SER A 150 18.28 8.58 -7.44
N GLU A 151 17.07 8.88 -6.99
CA GLU A 151 16.45 10.20 -7.14
C GLU A 151 16.46 10.95 -5.80
N SER A 152 16.31 12.29 -5.87
CA SER A 152 16.08 13.09 -4.67
C SER A 152 14.72 12.75 -4.07
N HIS A 153 14.71 12.29 -2.82
CA HIS A 153 13.52 11.96 -2.04
C HIS A 153 12.60 13.16 -1.72
N VAL A 154 13.07 14.39 -1.96
CA VAL A 154 12.26 15.61 -1.90
C VAL A 154 11.95 16.19 -3.29
N GLY A 155 12.44 15.54 -4.34
CA GLY A 155 12.22 15.92 -5.73
C GLY A 155 10.79 15.60 -6.18
N MET A 156 10.27 16.42 -7.10
CA MET A 156 8.93 16.21 -7.67
C MET A 156 8.72 14.82 -8.30
N PRO A 157 9.71 14.19 -8.97
CA PRO A 157 9.55 12.82 -9.48
C PRO A 157 9.18 11.81 -8.39
N PHE A 158 9.93 11.77 -7.28
CA PHE A 158 9.63 10.94 -6.12
C PHE A 158 8.26 11.26 -5.51
N VAL A 159 7.95 12.55 -5.31
CA VAL A 159 6.68 12.99 -4.74
C VAL A 159 5.48 12.46 -5.52
N HIS A 160 5.55 12.47 -6.86
CA HIS A 160 4.49 11.94 -7.70
C HIS A 160 4.37 10.43 -7.58
N VAL A 161 5.47 9.69 -7.73
CA VAL A 161 5.47 8.22 -7.64
C VAL A 161 5.00 7.76 -6.26
N PHE A 162 5.45 8.42 -5.20
CA PHE A 162 5.05 8.09 -3.84
C PHE A 162 3.57 8.39 -3.59
N GLY A 163 3.06 9.54 -4.05
CA GLY A 163 1.64 9.87 -3.97
C GLY A 163 0.74 8.89 -4.74
N ASP A 164 1.15 8.49 -5.94
CA ASP A 164 0.45 7.47 -6.73
C ASP A 164 0.48 6.11 -6.02
N THR A 165 1.62 5.74 -5.42
CA THR A 165 1.76 4.51 -4.65
C THR A 165 0.81 4.49 -3.46
N LEU A 166 0.72 5.60 -2.69
CA LEU A 166 -0.24 5.71 -1.59
C LEU A 166 -1.70 5.58 -2.08
N THR A 167 -2.02 6.11 -3.25
CA THR A 167 -3.35 5.96 -3.87
C THR A 167 -3.64 4.50 -4.22
N GLN A 168 -2.67 3.81 -4.83
CA GLN A 168 -2.78 2.39 -5.19
C GLN A 168 -2.91 1.50 -3.95
N LEU A 169 -2.23 1.82 -2.86
CA LEU A 169 -2.39 1.09 -1.60
C LEU A 169 -3.84 1.14 -1.09
N ARG A 170 -4.58 2.22 -1.28
CA ARG A 170 -6.01 2.26 -0.92
C ARG A 170 -6.82 1.20 -1.68
N GLN A 171 -6.48 0.95 -2.95
CA GLN A 171 -7.10 -0.11 -3.74
C GLN A 171 -6.69 -1.49 -3.25
N LEU A 172 -5.40 -1.69 -2.92
CA LEU A 172 -4.89 -2.95 -2.37
C LEU A 172 -5.60 -3.37 -1.08
N PHE A 173 -5.85 -2.41 -0.19
CA PHE A 173 -6.58 -2.64 1.06
C PHE A 173 -8.10 -2.53 0.92
N ILE A 174 -8.61 -2.28 -0.29
CA ILE A 174 -10.05 -2.13 -0.58
C ILE A 174 -10.70 -1.10 0.38
N THR A 175 -10.12 0.10 0.43
CA THR A 175 -10.61 1.24 1.21
C THR A 175 -10.90 2.44 0.32
N SER A 176 -12.04 3.08 0.57
CA SER A 176 -12.50 4.32 -0.07
C SER A 176 -12.69 5.46 0.94
N SER A 177 -12.71 5.15 2.24
CA SER A 177 -12.83 6.13 3.32
C SER A 177 -11.74 7.19 3.21
N PRO A 178 -12.04 8.50 3.16
CA PRO A 178 -11.03 9.54 3.12
C PRO A 178 -10.26 9.70 4.44
N ASP A 179 -10.79 9.14 5.54
CA ASP A 179 -10.18 9.21 6.86
C ASP A 179 -9.14 8.12 7.11
N SER A 180 -9.09 7.11 6.24
CA SER A 180 -8.05 6.07 6.29
C SER A 180 -6.72 6.58 5.74
N GLN A 181 -5.60 6.09 6.25
CA GLN A 181 -4.26 6.53 5.86
C GLN A 181 -3.33 5.34 5.58
N PRO A 182 -2.88 5.17 4.32
CA PRO A 182 -1.78 4.26 4.01
C PRO A 182 -0.47 4.78 4.60
N LEU A 183 0.38 3.86 5.05
CA LEU A 183 1.74 4.13 5.50
C LEU A 183 2.71 3.19 4.78
N ILE A 184 3.89 3.72 4.45
CA ILE A 184 5.03 2.96 3.92
C ILE A 184 6.25 3.38 4.75
N LEU A 185 6.84 2.44 5.48
CA LEU A 185 8.05 2.69 6.28
C LEU A 185 9.19 1.78 5.81
N SER A 186 10.42 2.28 5.81
CA SER A 186 11.60 1.45 5.58
C SER A 186 11.80 0.51 6.77
N GLY A 187 11.58 -0.79 6.55
CA GLY A 187 11.65 -1.84 7.57
C GLY A 187 11.01 -3.15 7.10
N SER A 188 11.19 -4.23 7.85
CA SER A 188 10.51 -5.51 7.59
C SER A 188 9.05 -5.46 8.06
N GLY A 189 8.24 -6.48 7.72
CA GLY A 189 6.85 -6.58 8.20
C GLY A 189 6.71 -6.54 9.73
N THR A 190 7.73 -7.00 10.46
CA THR A 190 7.78 -6.93 11.93
C THR A 190 7.72 -5.50 12.45
N LEU A 191 8.24 -4.52 11.70
CA LEU A 191 8.12 -3.09 12.07
C LEU A 191 6.66 -2.66 12.19
N GLY A 192 5.74 -3.29 11.45
CA GLY A 192 4.32 -3.05 11.59
C GLY A 192 3.80 -3.35 13.01
N TRP A 193 4.36 -4.37 13.67
CA TRP A 193 4.03 -4.69 15.06
C TRP A 193 4.53 -3.60 16.01
N ASP A 194 5.77 -3.12 15.82
CA ASP A 194 6.33 -2.02 16.61
C ASP A 194 5.51 -0.73 16.44
N VAL A 195 5.04 -0.43 15.21
CA VAL A 195 4.18 0.73 14.95
C VAL A 195 2.88 0.60 15.74
N VAL A 196 2.23 -0.56 15.73
CA VAL A 196 1.01 -0.81 16.53
C VAL A 196 1.31 -0.66 18.02
N ALA A 197 2.31 -1.38 18.53
CA ALA A 197 2.61 -1.46 19.94
C ALA A 197 3.06 -0.11 20.53
N SER A 198 3.82 0.70 19.77
CA SER A 198 4.33 1.98 20.23
C SER A 198 3.41 3.17 20.00
N ASN A 199 2.46 3.10 19.05
CA ASN A 199 1.58 4.23 18.69
C ASN A 199 0.09 4.01 18.98
N ILE A 200 -0.42 2.79 18.86
CA ILE A 200 -1.85 2.53 19.07
C ILE A 200 -2.12 2.07 20.51
N ILE A 201 -1.18 1.32 21.07
CA ILE A 201 -1.26 0.74 22.42
C ILE A 201 -0.45 1.60 23.41
N GLU A 202 -0.99 1.84 24.60
CA GLU A 202 -0.30 2.50 25.70
C GLU A 202 0.16 1.47 26.75
N PRO A 203 1.24 1.74 27.51
CA PRO A 203 1.66 0.86 28.59
C PRO A 203 0.51 0.60 29.58
N GLY A 204 0.27 -0.67 29.88
CA GLY A 204 -0.81 -1.14 30.74
C GLY A 204 -2.13 -1.45 30.02
N ASP A 205 -2.27 -1.10 28.74
CA ASP A 205 -3.44 -1.49 27.95
C ASP A 205 -3.53 -3.01 27.80
N GLU A 206 -4.74 -3.53 27.92
CA GLU A 206 -5.05 -4.95 27.72
C GLU A 206 -5.24 -5.24 26.23
N VAL A 207 -4.57 -6.25 25.68
CA VAL A 207 -4.71 -6.62 24.25
C VAL A 207 -5.05 -8.11 24.12
N LEU A 208 -6.09 -8.43 23.36
CA LEU A 208 -6.45 -9.83 23.06
C LEU A 208 -5.66 -10.28 21.82
N VAL A 209 -4.90 -11.36 21.92
CA VAL A 209 -4.13 -11.92 20.81
C VAL A 209 -4.76 -13.25 20.40
N LEU A 210 -5.32 -13.32 19.19
CA LEU A 210 -5.84 -14.58 18.65
C LEU A 210 -4.67 -15.42 18.16
N HIS A 211 -4.28 -16.40 18.97
CA HIS A 211 -3.08 -17.19 18.74
C HIS A 211 -3.39 -18.38 17.82
N THR A 212 -2.65 -18.46 16.73
CA THR A 212 -2.73 -19.53 15.71
C THR A 212 -1.37 -20.15 15.37
N GLY A 213 -0.29 -19.69 16.03
CA GLY A 213 1.07 -20.10 15.75
C GLY A 213 2.12 -19.06 16.14
N TYR A 214 3.31 -19.17 15.53
CA TYR A 214 4.50 -18.40 15.86
C TYR A 214 4.30 -16.88 15.81
N PHE A 215 3.53 -16.37 14.85
CA PHE A 215 3.35 -14.93 14.68
C PHE A 215 2.43 -14.34 15.76
N GLY A 216 1.47 -15.13 16.26
CA GLY A 216 0.68 -14.76 17.44
C GLY A 216 1.54 -14.65 18.71
N ASP A 217 2.48 -15.58 18.90
CA ASP A 217 3.45 -15.51 20.01
C ASP A 217 4.37 -14.30 19.89
N SER A 218 4.93 -14.09 18.71
CA SER A 218 5.89 -13.00 18.47
C SER A 218 5.22 -11.63 18.59
N PHE A 219 3.98 -11.48 18.11
CA PHE A 219 3.26 -10.22 18.26
C PHE A 219 2.84 -9.97 19.72
N SER A 220 2.47 -11.01 20.47
CA SER A 220 2.25 -10.92 21.92
C SER A 220 3.52 -10.44 22.64
N ASP A 221 4.68 -11.00 22.31
CA ASP A 221 5.96 -10.60 22.90
C ASP A 221 6.35 -9.14 22.56
N CYS A 222 6.14 -8.72 21.30
CA CYS A 222 6.30 -7.32 20.89
C CYS A 222 5.39 -6.38 21.71
N LEU A 223 4.10 -6.72 21.86
CA LEU A 223 3.16 -5.93 22.67
C LEU A 223 3.62 -5.82 24.14
N ALA A 224 4.06 -6.92 24.73
CA ALA A 224 4.60 -6.94 26.10
C ALA A 224 5.89 -6.11 26.22
N THR A 225 6.76 -6.13 25.21
CA THR A 225 8.00 -5.32 25.14
C THR A 225 7.70 -3.83 25.25
N TYR A 226 6.59 -3.35 24.67
CA TYR A 226 6.13 -1.96 24.80
C TYR A 226 5.26 -1.69 26.04
N GLY A 227 5.15 -2.66 26.95
CA GLY A 227 4.47 -2.51 28.24
C GLY A 227 2.97 -2.78 28.20
N ALA A 228 2.42 -3.31 27.11
CA ALA A 228 1.03 -3.78 27.07
C ALA A 228 0.86 -5.05 27.90
N LYS A 229 -0.40 -5.44 28.13
CA LYS A 229 -0.79 -6.68 28.82
C LYS A 229 -1.51 -7.61 27.83
N PRO A 230 -0.77 -8.35 27.00
CA PRO A 230 -1.40 -9.25 26.05
C PRO A 230 -2.01 -10.45 26.78
N THR A 231 -3.21 -10.84 26.36
CA THR A 231 -3.88 -12.09 26.73
C THR A 231 -4.01 -12.92 25.46
N GLN A 232 -3.34 -14.06 25.39
CA GLN A 232 -3.45 -14.96 24.25
C GLN A 232 -4.69 -15.85 24.40
N LEU A 233 -5.52 -15.86 23.37
CA LEU A 233 -6.58 -16.84 23.19
C LEU A 233 -6.13 -17.82 22.11
N GLY A 234 -5.68 -19.00 22.52
CA GLY A 234 -5.18 -20.04 21.63
C GLY A 234 -6.25 -21.05 21.21
N ALA A 235 -5.92 -21.82 20.20
CA ALA A 235 -6.64 -23.00 19.74
C ALA A 235 -5.66 -24.15 19.49
N PRO A 236 -6.12 -25.40 19.31
CA PRO A 236 -5.24 -26.49 18.89
C PRO A 236 -4.46 -26.15 17.61
N ILE A 237 -3.23 -26.65 17.49
CA ILE A 237 -2.37 -26.41 16.32
C ILE A 237 -3.11 -26.81 15.04
N GLY A 238 -3.07 -25.92 14.03
CA GLY A 238 -3.83 -26.09 12.78
C GLY A 238 -5.27 -25.60 12.86
N SER A 239 -5.67 -24.93 13.94
CA SER A 239 -6.99 -24.33 14.13
C SER A 239 -6.90 -22.87 14.59
N ARG A 240 -8.05 -22.25 14.82
CA ARG A 240 -8.19 -20.87 15.29
C ARG A 240 -9.30 -20.76 16.33
N PRO A 241 -9.25 -19.77 17.26
CA PRO A 241 -10.32 -19.54 18.20
C PRO A 241 -11.67 -19.35 17.50
N SER A 242 -12.71 -19.97 18.05
CA SER A 242 -14.07 -19.84 17.52
C SER A 242 -14.67 -18.46 17.83
N PRO A 243 -15.66 -17.99 17.06
CA PRO A 243 -16.36 -16.73 17.34
C PRO A 243 -16.94 -16.67 18.75
N GLN A 244 -17.43 -17.81 19.27
CA GLN A 244 -18.00 -17.90 20.61
C GLN A 244 -16.94 -17.74 21.70
N GLU A 245 -15.76 -18.33 21.52
CA GLU A 245 -14.64 -18.16 22.45
C GLU A 245 -14.14 -16.72 22.47
N ILE A 246 -14.04 -16.08 21.30
CA ILE A 246 -13.69 -14.67 21.15
C ILE A 246 -14.73 -13.79 21.85
N GLU A 247 -16.01 -14.03 21.60
CA GLU A 247 -17.11 -13.30 22.26
C GLU A 247 -17.06 -13.43 23.78
N ASN A 248 -16.81 -14.64 24.30
CA ASN A 248 -16.70 -14.89 25.74
C ASN A 248 -15.50 -14.15 26.33
N ALA A 249 -14.35 -14.16 25.66
CA ALA A 249 -13.16 -13.43 26.09
C ALA A 249 -13.41 -11.91 26.16
N LEU A 250 -14.01 -11.34 25.11
CA LEU A 250 -14.33 -9.91 25.04
C LEU A 250 -15.38 -9.46 26.07
N LYS A 251 -16.31 -10.34 26.46
CA LYS A 251 -17.28 -10.05 27.54
C LYS A 251 -16.66 -10.16 28.93
N GLY A 252 -15.67 -11.03 29.11
CA GLY A 252 -15.02 -11.25 30.40
C GLY A 252 -14.05 -10.13 30.79
N LYS A 253 -13.52 -9.39 29.82
CA LYS A 253 -12.50 -8.36 30.04
C LYS A 253 -12.55 -7.31 28.94
N LYS A 254 -12.32 -6.05 29.31
CA LYS A 254 -12.21 -4.95 28.35
C LYS A 254 -10.80 -4.93 27.75
N TYR A 255 -10.72 -4.93 26.43
CA TYR A 255 -9.46 -4.83 25.68
C TYR A 255 -9.39 -3.50 24.94
N LYS A 256 -8.17 -3.01 24.72
CA LYS A 256 -7.87 -1.89 23.83
C LYS A 256 -7.96 -2.31 22.38
N ALA A 257 -7.44 -3.50 22.08
CA ALA A 257 -7.40 -4.06 20.74
C ALA A 257 -7.50 -5.59 20.78
N VAL A 258 -7.95 -6.16 19.66
CA VAL A 258 -7.75 -7.56 19.30
C VAL A 258 -6.78 -7.62 18.13
N THR A 259 -5.83 -8.56 18.17
CA THR A 259 -4.89 -8.82 17.08
C THR A 259 -5.18 -10.17 16.43
N ILE A 260 -5.08 -10.22 15.11
CA ILE A 260 -5.39 -11.39 14.28
C ILE A 260 -4.27 -11.59 13.27
N THR A 261 -3.60 -12.74 13.29
CA THR A 261 -2.78 -13.16 12.14
C THR A 261 -3.69 -13.76 11.08
N HIS A 262 -3.83 -13.09 9.93
CA HIS A 262 -4.76 -13.52 8.89
C HIS A 262 -4.31 -14.85 8.29
N THR A 263 -3.04 -14.96 7.89
CA THR A 263 -2.44 -16.21 7.42
C THR A 263 -1.19 -16.49 8.25
N ASP A 264 -1.26 -17.48 9.14
CA ASP A 264 -0.10 -17.90 9.93
C ASP A 264 0.73 -18.90 9.13
N THR A 265 1.86 -18.43 8.58
CA THR A 265 2.74 -19.26 7.75
C THR A 265 3.47 -20.37 8.52
N SER A 266 3.48 -20.33 9.86
CA SER A 266 4.09 -21.37 10.68
C SER A 266 3.20 -22.60 10.84
N THR A 267 1.88 -22.42 10.76
CA THR A 267 0.88 -23.50 10.94
C THR A 267 0.00 -23.72 9.71
N GLY A 268 0.01 -22.81 8.74
CA GLY A 268 -0.85 -22.84 7.55
C GLY A 268 -2.30 -22.44 7.85
N VAL A 269 -2.59 -21.86 9.02
CA VAL A 269 -3.94 -21.47 9.43
C VAL A 269 -4.34 -20.16 8.74
N LEU A 270 -5.54 -20.16 8.16
CA LEU A 270 -6.23 -18.97 7.67
C LEU A 270 -7.31 -18.56 8.69
N SER A 271 -7.12 -17.40 9.31
CA SER A 271 -8.10 -16.75 10.18
C SER A 271 -9.18 -16.04 9.36
N ASP A 272 -10.30 -15.69 9.98
CA ASP A 272 -11.37 -14.91 9.35
C ASP A 272 -11.51 -13.54 10.03
N PRO A 273 -10.78 -12.50 9.55
CA PRO A 273 -10.85 -11.17 10.15
C PRO A 273 -12.25 -10.55 10.10
N LYS A 274 -13.06 -10.91 9.10
CA LYS A 274 -14.44 -10.40 8.96
C LYS A 274 -15.29 -10.89 10.13
N GLU A 275 -15.28 -12.19 10.37
CA GLU A 275 -16.04 -12.83 11.45
C GLU A 275 -15.62 -12.28 12.82
N VAL A 276 -14.31 -12.09 13.05
CA VAL A 276 -13.81 -11.49 14.29
C VAL A 276 -14.28 -10.04 14.42
N ALA A 277 -14.20 -9.24 13.36
CA ALA A 277 -14.64 -7.85 13.39
C ALA A 277 -16.15 -7.72 13.66
N GLU A 278 -16.97 -8.64 13.12
CA GLU A 278 -18.41 -8.72 13.40
C GLU A 278 -18.69 -9.03 14.88
N VAL A 279 -17.92 -9.94 15.50
CA VAL A 279 -18.02 -10.23 16.94
C VAL A 279 -17.64 -8.99 17.75
N VAL A 280 -16.48 -8.38 17.46
CA VAL A 280 -15.98 -7.19 18.16
C VAL A 280 -16.99 -6.05 18.09
N LYS A 281 -17.50 -5.74 16.89
CA LYS A 281 -18.52 -4.70 16.69
C LYS A 281 -19.79 -4.94 17.52
N ARG A 282 -20.18 -6.20 17.71
CA ARG A 282 -21.38 -6.58 18.45
C ARG A 282 -21.20 -6.46 19.97
N VAL A 283 -20.06 -6.87 20.52
CA VAL A 283 -19.90 -7.03 21.99
C VAL A 283 -18.86 -6.11 22.63
N SER A 284 -17.95 -5.54 21.85
CA SER A 284 -16.94 -4.59 22.33
C SER A 284 -16.59 -3.58 21.22
N PRO A 285 -17.54 -2.71 20.82
CA PRO A 285 -17.37 -1.82 19.67
C PRO A 285 -16.23 -0.81 19.80
N GLU A 286 -15.74 -0.56 21.02
CA GLU A 286 -14.57 0.29 21.28
C GLU A 286 -13.22 -0.42 21.12
N THR A 287 -13.20 -1.76 21.08
CA THR A 287 -11.98 -2.55 20.86
C THR A 287 -11.55 -2.40 19.41
N LEU A 288 -10.28 -2.04 19.19
CA LEU A 288 -9.73 -1.93 17.84
C LEU A 288 -9.44 -3.31 17.23
N VAL A 289 -9.67 -3.48 15.93
CA VAL A 289 -9.38 -4.71 15.19
C VAL A 289 -8.10 -4.52 14.38
N ILE A 290 -7.06 -5.26 14.76
CA ILE A 290 -5.72 -5.17 14.16
C ILE A 290 -5.40 -6.49 13.47
N VAL A 291 -5.10 -6.43 12.18
CA VAL A 291 -4.81 -7.61 11.36
C VAL A 291 -3.35 -7.59 10.93
N ASP A 292 -2.60 -8.60 11.34
CA ASP A 292 -1.35 -8.97 10.70
C ASP A 292 -1.66 -9.70 9.39
N GLY A 293 -1.51 -8.96 8.29
CA GLY A 293 -1.70 -9.42 6.93
C GLY A 293 -0.38 -9.51 6.15
N VAL A 294 0.76 -9.71 6.82
CA VAL A 294 2.08 -9.87 6.15
C VAL A 294 2.01 -10.90 5.03
N CYS A 295 1.41 -12.06 5.27
CA CYS A 295 1.33 -13.09 4.24
C CYS A 295 0.06 -13.03 3.38
N SER A 296 -0.95 -12.25 3.77
CA SER A 296 -2.30 -12.33 3.18
C SER A 296 -2.65 -11.12 2.29
N VAL A 297 -2.12 -9.93 2.56
CA VAL A 297 -2.44 -8.74 1.77
C VAL A 297 -1.91 -8.92 0.34
N GLY A 298 -2.80 -8.82 -0.64
CA GLY A 298 -2.52 -9.03 -2.07
C GLY A 298 -2.89 -10.43 -2.59
N CYS A 299 -3.16 -11.40 -1.72
CA CYS A 299 -3.60 -12.74 -2.14
C CYS A 299 -4.90 -13.24 -1.47
N GLU A 300 -5.24 -12.74 -0.29
CA GLU A 300 -6.52 -13.00 0.39
C GLU A 300 -7.42 -11.77 0.34
N GLU A 301 -8.73 -11.98 0.40
CA GLU A 301 -9.70 -10.89 0.47
C GLU A 301 -9.57 -10.15 1.80
N ILE A 302 -9.40 -8.82 1.75
CA ILE A 302 -9.39 -7.95 2.93
C ILE A 302 -10.14 -6.69 2.57
N ARG A 303 -11.39 -6.57 3.04
CA ARG A 303 -12.21 -5.38 2.81
C ARG A 303 -12.13 -4.43 4.00
N PHE A 304 -11.11 -3.58 4.00
CA PHE A 304 -10.73 -2.77 5.16
C PHE A 304 -11.91 -1.98 5.75
N ASP A 305 -12.59 -1.17 4.93
CA ASP A 305 -13.71 -0.34 5.40
C ASP A 305 -14.96 -1.18 5.70
N GLU A 306 -15.29 -2.13 4.81
CA GLU A 306 -16.52 -2.93 4.92
C GLU A 306 -16.54 -3.76 6.19
N TRP A 307 -15.40 -4.34 6.56
CA TRP A 307 -15.27 -5.16 7.77
C TRP A 307 -15.03 -4.31 9.02
N GLY A 308 -14.74 -3.01 8.87
CA GLY A 308 -14.47 -2.12 10.00
C GLY A 308 -13.15 -2.41 10.69
N LEU A 309 -12.11 -2.73 9.92
CA LEU A 309 -10.75 -2.97 10.43
C LEU A 309 -10.10 -1.63 10.81
N ASP A 310 -9.25 -1.64 11.84
CA ASP A 310 -8.58 -0.43 12.31
C ASP A 310 -7.15 -0.31 11.83
N VAL A 311 -6.42 -1.41 11.84
CA VAL A 311 -5.06 -1.47 11.32
C VAL A 311 -4.91 -2.77 10.56
N VAL A 312 -4.44 -2.71 9.32
CA VAL A 312 -3.95 -3.89 8.59
C VAL A 312 -2.52 -3.60 8.20
N LEU A 313 -1.60 -4.48 8.60
CA LEU A 313 -0.17 -4.38 8.30
C LEU A 313 0.27 -5.49 7.36
N THR A 314 1.30 -5.21 6.56
CA THR A 314 1.92 -6.18 5.65
C THR A 314 3.39 -5.84 5.35
N ALA A 315 4.03 -6.63 4.50
CA ALA A 315 5.41 -6.45 4.06
C ALA A 315 5.51 -6.51 2.52
N SER A 316 6.51 -5.86 1.94
CA SER A 316 6.73 -5.84 0.49
C SER A 316 7.00 -7.22 -0.11
N GLN A 317 7.77 -8.07 0.57
CA GLN A 317 8.34 -9.33 0.03
C GLN A 317 7.43 -10.55 0.08
N LYS A 318 6.13 -10.33 0.18
CA LYS A 318 5.11 -11.39 0.21
C LYS A 318 4.23 -11.24 -1.02
N ALA A 319 2.91 -11.32 -0.88
CA ALA A 319 2.00 -11.24 -2.03
C ALA A 319 2.01 -9.88 -2.74
N VAL A 320 2.56 -8.83 -2.11
CA VAL A 320 2.78 -7.51 -2.75
C VAL A 320 3.80 -7.59 -3.90
N GLY A 321 4.73 -8.55 -3.88
CA GLY A 321 5.61 -8.81 -5.03
C GLY A 321 6.78 -7.86 -5.20
N VAL A 322 7.24 -7.21 -4.12
CA VAL A 322 8.37 -6.26 -4.15
C VAL A 322 9.47 -6.71 -3.18
N PRO A 323 10.76 -6.45 -3.43
CA PRO A 323 11.83 -6.89 -2.54
C PRO A 323 11.69 -6.43 -1.08
N ALA A 324 12.30 -7.19 -0.18
CA ALA A 324 12.16 -6.98 1.26
C ALA A 324 12.76 -5.64 1.67
N GLY A 325 12.05 -4.92 2.54
CA GLY A 325 12.54 -3.64 3.07
C GLY A 325 11.46 -2.60 3.33
N LEU A 326 10.20 -2.87 3.00
CA LEU A 326 9.09 -1.96 3.31
C LEU A 326 8.05 -2.63 4.22
N SER A 327 7.72 -1.93 5.31
CA SER A 327 6.57 -2.18 6.16
C SER A 327 5.42 -1.31 5.67
N ILE A 328 4.33 -1.95 5.25
CA ILE A 328 3.19 -1.28 4.61
C ILE A 328 1.98 -1.46 5.50
N MET A 329 1.19 -0.41 5.68
CA MET A 329 0.04 -0.44 6.59
C MET A 329 -1.13 0.38 6.06
N MET A 330 -2.34 0.04 6.48
CA MET A 330 -3.51 0.89 6.38
C MET A 330 -4.06 1.14 7.78
N LEU A 331 -4.26 2.41 8.13
CA LEU A 331 -4.83 2.84 9.41
C LEU A 331 -6.21 3.46 9.17
N SER A 332 -7.19 3.10 9.98
CA SER A 332 -8.52 3.72 9.94
C SER A 332 -8.49 5.10 10.60
N GLY A 333 -9.51 5.92 10.34
CA GLY A 333 -9.72 7.16 11.09
C GLY A 333 -9.76 6.93 12.60
N ARG A 334 -10.36 5.81 13.04
CA ARG A 334 -10.46 5.44 14.47
C ARG A 334 -9.10 5.09 15.08
N ALA A 335 -8.22 4.41 14.34
CA ALA A 335 -6.85 4.16 14.76
C ALA A 335 -6.04 5.46 14.86
N ILE A 336 -6.21 6.37 13.89
CA ILE A 336 -5.54 7.68 13.88
C ILE A 336 -6.00 8.55 15.05
N GLU A 337 -7.30 8.61 15.34
CA GLU A 337 -7.82 9.36 16.49
C GLU A 337 -7.39 8.72 17.82
N THR A 338 -7.28 7.39 17.88
CA THR A 338 -6.70 6.71 19.04
C THR A 338 -5.25 7.13 19.27
N TYR A 339 -4.44 7.20 18.21
CA TYR A 339 -3.08 7.70 18.29
C TYR A 339 -3.00 9.17 18.75
N LYS A 340 -3.87 10.04 18.21
CA LYS A 340 -3.89 11.47 18.59
C LYS A 340 -4.34 11.71 20.02
N SER A 341 -5.16 10.82 20.58
CA SER A 341 -5.72 10.93 21.93
C SER A 341 -4.91 10.20 23.01
N ARG A 342 -3.73 9.68 22.66
CA ARG A 342 -2.81 9.07 23.62
C ARG A 342 -2.50 10.01 24.80
N LYS A 343 -2.36 9.42 25.98
CA LYS A 343 -1.98 10.13 27.20
C LYS A 343 -0.48 10.20 27.38
N VAL A 344 0.24 9.18 26.89
CA VAL A 344 1.70 9.15 26.87
C VAL A 344 2.26 9.25 25.45
N PRO A 345 3.41 9.92 25.25
CA PRO A 345 4.10 9.92 23.96
C PRO A 345 4.37 8.49 23.46
N PRO A 346 4.49 8.28 22.13
CA PRO A 346 4.88 6.99 21.58
C PRO A 346 6.20 6.50 22.14
N GLY A 347 6.30 5.19 22.40
CA GLY A 347 7.50 4.54 22.93
C GLY A 347 8.64 4.38 21.92
N SER A 348 8.50 4.92 20.71
CA SER A 348 9.47 4.83 19.62
C SER A 348 9.68 6.21 18.99
N TYR A 349 10.89 6.48 18.49
CA TYR A 349 11.16 7.68 17.70
C TYR A 349 10.93 7.43 16.21
N TYR A 350 11.70 6.51 15.62
CA TYR A 350 11.63 6.24 14.19
C TYR A 350 10.24 5.75 13.79
N ALA A 351 9.67 4.76 14.47
CA ALA A 351 8.34 4.23 14.17
C ALA A 351 7.17 5.13 14.63
N SER A 352 7.44 6.34 15.13
CA SER A 352 6.40 7.22 15.64
C SER A 352 5.52 7.77 14.51
N LEU A 353 4.20 7.60 14.62
CA LEU A 353 3.23 8.19 13.68
C LEU A 353 3.30 9.73 13.66
N LYS A 354 3.88 10.36 14.69
CA LYS A 354 4.17 11.81 14.73
C LYS A 354 5.02 12.22 13.55
N ASN A 355 5.99 11.39 13.20
CA ASN A 355 6.96 11.67 12.16
C ASN A 355 6.39 11.30 10.79
N TRP A 356 5.60 10.23 10.68
CA TRP A 356 5.16 9.75 9.36
C TRP A 356 3.85 10.35 8.88
N LEU A 357 2.85 10.55 9.74
CA LEU A 357 1.52 11.01 9.30
C LEU A 357 1.52 12.33 8.51
N PRO A 358 2.33 13.36 8.85
CA PRO A 358 2.35 14.59 8.06
C PRO A 358 2.75 14.36 6.61
N SER A 359 3.82 13.59 6.38
CA SER A 359 4.31 13.28 5.03
C SER A 359 3.40 12.30 4.28
N MET A 360 2.74 11.36 4.95
CA MET A 360 1.90 10.35 4.29
C MET A 360 0.54 10.91 3.83
N SER A 361 0.13 12.07 4.37
CA SER A 361 -1.16 12.65 4.03
C SER A 361 -1.13 13.35 2.67
N PHE A 362 -2.11 13.00 1.81
CA PHE A 362 -2.36 13.64 0.51
C PHE A 362 -2.57 15.16 0.58
N LYS A 363 -2.93 15.67 1.76
CA LYS A 363 -3.13 17.10 1.99
C LYS A 363 -1.81 17.86 2.16
N SER A 364 -0.71 17.15 2.44
CA SER A 364 0.62 17.76 2.50
C SER A 364 1.15 17.88 1.06
N ARG A 365 1.26 19.12 0.56
CA ARG A 365 1.97 19.41 -0.71
C ARG A 365 3.49 19.46 -0.52
N ILE A 366 3.97 19.00 0.63
CA ILE A 366 5.33 19.23 1.12
C ILE A 366 5.79 17.94 1.82
N PHE A 367 6.39 17.04 1.05
CA PHE A 367 7.02 15.80 1.51
C PHE A 367 8.43 16.02 2.10
N THR A 368 8.77 17.23 2.54
CA THR A 368 10.17 17.68 2.49
C THR A 368 10.96 17.60 3.80
N ARG A 369 10.34 17.28 4.95
CA ARG A 369 11.08 17.21 6.22
C ARG A 369 11.07 15.84 6.90
N GLU A 370 9.97 15.10 6.88
CA GLU A 370 9.92 13.84 7.63
C GLU A 370 10.40 12.61 6.87
N ILE A 371 10.43 12.64 5.53
CA ILE A 371 11.05 11.56 4.72
C ILE A 371 12.57 11.46 4.96
N LEU A 372 13.22 12.54 5.41
CA LEU A 372 14.63 12.53 5.83
C LEU A 372 14.91 11.58 7.00
N ILE A 373 13.90 11.25 7.82
CA ILE A 373 14.08 10.34 8.96
C ILE A 373 14.32 8.91 8.45
N GLY A 374 13.79 8.55 7.28
CA GLY A 374 13.86 7.21 6.68
C GLY A 374 15.04 6.93 5.76
N ILE A 375 15.97 7.88 5.61
CA ILE A 375 17.24 7.77 4.89
C ILE A 375 18.35 7.68 5.93
#